data_AF-A0ABD2PI18-F1
#
_entry.id   AF-A0ABD2PI18-F1
#
_cell.length_a   1.000
_cell.length_b   1.000
_cell.length_c   1.000
_cell.angle_alpha   90.00
_cell.angle_beta   90.00
_cell.angle_gamma   90.00
#
_symmetry.space_group_name_H-M   'P 1'
#
loop_
_entity.id
_entity.type
_entity.pdbx_description
1 polymer ?
#
loop_
_entity_poly.entity_id
_entity_poly.type
_entity_poly.pdbx_seq_one_letter_code
_entity_poly.pdbx_strand_id
1 'polypeptide(L)'
;MEKFAVKRSKKYIAQKEYLAIPALEMIFLWNAFKLVKNNKPVLNYFLQTAQKISSAANDSCLDDICLANLISGVCHFYLDELDQAQALFLTILESKSDIKEDTFIVPYALVELVRICLMKGKLSDAEVILERAYSYKRYSLENRLHFKMHALKAQIEEMKNPTTKNDWWTDNPECLAEAFMLRNNLDSPEAENAVSDVQVEVQHSINRPQMMKKTRFSKIWRNLTNKPFVTSRQS
;
A
#
# COMPACT_ATOMS: atom_id res chain seq x y z
N MET A 1 -12.27 3.94 16.65
CA MET A 1 -12.57 2.50 16.53
C MET A 1 -14.06 2.23 16.57
N GLU A 2 -14.80 2.72 17.57
CA GLU A 2 -16.25 2.50 17.69
C GLU A 2 -17.05 2.83 16.41
N LYS A 3 -16.93 4.06 15.88
CA LYS A 3 -17.60 4.46 14.62
C LYS A 3 -17.25 3.56 13.43
N PHE A 4 -16.03 3.02 13.40
CA PHE A 4 -15.59 2.11 12.34
C PHE A 4 -16.23 0.73 12.50
N ALA A 5 -16.28 0.19 13.72
CA ALA A 5 -16.97 -1.07 14.02
C ALA A 5 -18.46 -1.01 13.68
N VAL A 6 -19.13 0.12 13.96
CA VAL A 6 -20.53 0.35 13.58
C VAL A 6 -20.68 0.34 12.04
N LYS A 7 -19.80 1.01 11.30
CA LYS A 7 -19.82 0.99 9.83
C LYS A 7 -19.62 -0.43 9.27
N ARG A 8 -18.68 -1.18 9.81
CA ARG A 8 -18.43 -2.58 9.40
C ARG A 8 -19.61 -3.50 9.72
N SER A 9 -20.25 -3.32 10.88
CA SER A 9 -21.46 -4.07 11.25
C SER A 9 -22.62 -3.78 10.28
N LYS A 10 -22.81 -2.51 9.91
CA LYS A 10 -23.81 -2.13 8.89
C LYS A 10 -23.49 -2.73 7.53
N LYS A 11 -22.22 -2.70 7.10
CA LYS A 11 -21.75 -3.31 5.85
C LYS A 11 -22.02 -4.83 5.84
N TYR A 12 -21.71 -5.53 6.93
CA TYR A 12 -21.96 -6.96 7.09
C TYR A 12 -23.44 -7.31 6.90
N ILE A 13 -24.35 -6.58 7.55
CA ILE A 13 -25.79 -6.79 7.38
C ILE A 13 -26.23 -6.48 5.94
N ALA A 14 -25.76 -5.38 5.35
CA ALA A 14 -26.08 -4.98 3.98
C ALA A 14 -25.56 -5.98 2.93
N GLN A 15 -24.42 -6.61 3.19
CA GLN A 15 -23.78 -7.61 2.33
C GLN A 15 -24.27 -9.05 2.63
N LYS A 16 -25.43 -9.23 3.28
CA LYS A 16 -26.01 -10.54 3.62
C LYS A 16 -25.04 -11.42 4.43
N GLU A 17 -24.57 -10.86 5.54
CA GLU A 17 -23.71 -11.56 6.50
C GLU A 17 -22.33 -11.93 5.93
N TYR A 18 -21.81 -11.06 5.06
CA TYR A 18 -20.49 -11.21 4.45
C TYR A 18 -19.63 -9.95 4.65
N LEU A 19 -18.32 -10.17 4.85
CA LEU A 19 -17.28 -9.16 4.77
C LEU A 19 -16.08 -9.81 4.10
N ALA A 20 -15.44 -9.12 3.16
CA ALA A 20 -14.40 -9.72 2.32
C ALA A 20 -13.18 -10.25 3.12
N ILE A 21 -12.56 -9.41 3.96
CA ILE A 21 -11.33 -9.76 4.71
C ILE A 21 -11.29 -9.11 6.11
N PRO A 22 -12.31 -9.35 6.97
CA PRO A 22 -12.40 -8.67 8.26
C PRO A 22 -11.20 -8.95 9.18
N ALA A 23 -10.69 -10.18 9.20
CA ALA A 23 -9.55 -10.55 10.04
C ALA A 23 -8.24 -9.85 9.61
N LEU A 24 -7.91 -9.93 8.32
CA LEU A 24 -6.69 -9.28 7.78
C LEU A 24 -6.78 -7.76 7.83
N GLU A 25 -7.97 -7.20 7.61
CA GLU A 25 -8.23 -5.78 7.82
C GLU A 25 -7.91 -5.36 9.25
N MET A 26 -8.38 -6.10 10.26
CA MET A 26 -8.10 -5.75 11.65
C MET A 26 -6.62 -5.90 12.00
N ILE A 27 -5.93 -6.93 11.48
CA ILE A 27 -4.48 -7.09 11.63
C ILE A 27 -3.74 -5.89 11.02
N PHE A 28 -4.14 -5.45 9.83
CA PHE A 28 -3.57 -4.28 9.15
C PHE A 28 -3.78 -3.01 9.96
N LEU A 29 -5.03 -2.73 10.34
CA LEU A 29 -5.38 -1.54 11.10
C LEU A 29 -4.63 -1.50 12.43
N TRP A 30 -4.44 -2.64 13.11
CA TRP A 30 -3.66 -2.71 14.35
C TRP A 30 -2.14 -2.66 14.18
N ASN A 31 -1.62 -2.54 12.95
CA ASN A 31 -0.19 -2.59 12.66
C ASN A 31 0.46 -3.91 13.10
N ALA A 32 -0.32 -5.00 13.12
CA ALA A 32 0.10 -6.30 13.63
C ALA A 32 0.90 -7.13 12.61
N PHE A 33 0.99 -6.69 11.35
CA PHE A 33 1.87 -7.32 10.35
C PHE A 33 3.34 -7.33 10.79
N LYS A 34 3.77 -6.36 11.60
CA LYS A 34 5.12 -6.32 12.18
C LYS A 34 5.44 -7.55 13.03
N LEU A 35 4.43 -8.20 13.61
CA LEU A 35 4.59 -9.38 14.45
C LEU A 35 4.85 -10.65 13.62
N VAL A 36 4.43 -10.66 12.36
CA VAL A 36 4.54 -11.81 11.46
C VAL A 36 5.54 -11.59 10.33
N LYS A 37 6.26 -10.45 10.32
CA LYS A 37 7.21 -10.08 9.26
C LYS A 37 8.27 -11.17 8.99
N ASN A 38 8.71 -11.88 10.04
CA ASN A 38 9.72 -12.93 9.93
C ASN A 38 9.15 -14.29 9.51
N ASN A 39 7.82 -14.44 9.45
CA ASN A 39 7.14 -15.68 9.11
C ASN A 39 6.59 -15.61 7.69
N LYS A 40 7.47 -15.87 6.71
CA LYS A 40 7.11 -15.87 5.27
C LYS A 40 5.95 -16.82 4.93
N PRO A 41 5.83 -18.04 5.48
CA PRO A 41 4.65 -18.89 5.27
C PRO A 41 3.32 -18.21 5.64
N VAL A 42 3.28 -17.50 6.77
CA VAL A 42 2.07 -16.77 7.22
C VAL A 42 1.78 -15.59 6.31
N LEU A 43 2.80 -14.80 5.93
CA LEU A 43 2.65 -13.69 4.99
C LEU A 43 2.13 -14.16 3.62
N ASN A 44 2.67 -15.27 3.11
CA ASN A 44 2.21 -15.86 1.85
C ASN A 44 0.76 -16.34 1.94
N TYR A 45 0.34 -16.89 3.08
CA TYR A 45 -1.05 -17.27 3.29
C TYR A 45 -1.98 -16.03 3.31
N PHE A 46 -1.56 -14.94 3.96
CA PHE A 46 -2.30 -13.67 3.97
C PHE A 46 -2.42 -13.08 2.56
N LEU A 47 -1.31 -13.09 1.82
CA LEU A 47 -1.25 -12.63 0.43
C LEU A 47 -2.20 -13.44 -0.46
N GLN A 48 -2.13 -14.78 -0.42
CA GLN A 48 -3.01 -15.63 -1.21
C GLN A 48 -4.49 -15.42 -0.85
N THR A 49 -4.80 -15.20 0.42
CA THR A 49 -6.16 -14.92 0.89
C THR A 49 -6.68 -13.61 0.33
N ALA A 50 -5.88 -12.54 0.38
CA ALA A 50 -6.23 -11.24 -0.19
C ALA A 50 -6.35 -11.31 -1.73
N GLN A 51 -5.43 -12.00 -2.40
CA GLN A 51 -5.45 -12.16 -3.86
C GLN A 51 -6.71 -12.86 -4.36
N LYS A 52 -7.20 -13.89 -3.65
CA LYS A 52 -8.47 -14.56 -3.98
C LYS A 52 -9.63 -13.57 -4.09
N ILE A 53 -9.72 -12.61 -3.18
CA ILE A 53 -10.77 -11.57 -3.20
C ILE A 53 -10.60 -10.62 -4.36
N SER A 54 -9.36 -10.15 -4.60
CA SER A 54 -9.10 -9.28 -5.76
C SER A 54 -9.39 -9.97 -7.11
N SER A 55 -9.23 -11.30 -7.18
CA SER A 55 -9.49 -12.09 -8.38
C SER A 55 -10.97 -12.45 -8.57
N ALA A 56 -11.76 -12.45 -7.50
CA ALA A 56 -13.21 -12.68 -7.50
C ALA A 56 -14.00 -11.42 -7.92
N ALA A 57 -13.49 -10.68 -8.91
CA ALA A 57 -13.95 -9.35 -9.29
C ALA A 57 -15.42 -9.27 -9.76
N ASN A 58 -16.03 -10.40 -10.11
CA ASN A 58 -17.44 -10.46 -10.49
C ASN A 58 -18.39 -10.41 -9.28
N ASP A 59 -17.92 -10.87 -8.12
CA ASP A 59 -18.76 -11.03 -6.91
C ASP A 59 -18.43 -10.01 -5.82
N SER A 60 -17.24 -9.39 -5.89
CA SER A 60 -16.75 -8.42 -4.88
C SER A 60 -16.93 -6.98 -5.33
N CYS A 61 -17.29 -6.08 -4.41
CA CYS A 61 -17.36 -4.66 -4.73
C CYS A 61 -15.96 -4.04 -4.88
N LEU A 62 -15.87 -2.90 -5.57
CA LEU A 62 -14.59 -2.24 -5.85
C LEU A 62 -13.83 -1.85 -4.56
N ASP A 63 -14.55 -1.42 -3.52
CA ASP A 63 -13.97 -1.10 -2.22
C ASP A 63 -13.30 -2.33 -1.58
N ASP A 64 -13.93 -3.51 -1.68
CA ASP A 64 -13.38 -4.77 -1.16
C ASP A 64 -12.14 -5.21 -1.95
N ILE A 65 -12.13 -5.00 -3.27
CA ILE A 65 -10.96 -5.24 -4.13
C ILE A 65 -9.82 -4.28 -3.75
N CYS A 66 -10.10 -3.00 -3.52
CA CYS A 66 -9.10 -2.02 -3.12
C CYS A 66 -8.52 -2.34 -1.73
N LEU A 67 -9.35 -2.80 -0.79
CA LEU A 67 -8.92 -3.27 0.52
C LEU A 67 -8.02 -4.50 0.41
N ALA A 68 -8.38 -5.45 -0.47
CA ALA A 68 -7.56 -6.63 -0.75
C ALA A 68 -6.22 -6.25 -1.37
N ASN A 69 -6.19 -5.33 -2.33
CA ASN A 69 -4.95 -4.83 -2.92
C ASN A 69 -4.07 -4.11 -1.88
N LEU A 70 -4.67 -3.37 -0.95
CA LEU A 70 -3.93 -2.71 0.13
C LEU A 70 -3.23 -3.75 1.00
N ILE A 71 -3.94 -4.78 1.43
CA ILE A 71 -3.37 -5.86 2.25
C ILE A 71 -2.32 -6.67 1.48
N SER A 72 -2.58 -6.99 0.21
CA SER A 72 -1.60 -7.64 -0.67
C SER A 72 -0.32 -6.81 -0.79
N GLY A 73 -0.44 -5.50 -1.00
CA GLY A 73 0.72 -4.60 -1.08
C GLY A 73 1.53 -4.56 0.22
N VAL A 74 0.85 -4.60 1.37
CA VAL A 74 1.53 -4.72 2.67
C VAL A 74 2.24 -6.08 2.81
N CYS A 75 1.64 -7.17 2.34
CA CYS A 75 2.31 -8.47 2.34
C CYS A 75 3.57 -8.46 1.47
N HIS A 76 3.49 -7.95 0.23
CA HIS A 76 4.64 -7.79 -0.66
C HIS A 76 5.72 -6.91 -0.04
N PHE A 77 5.35 -5.84 0.66
CA PHE A 77 6.29 -5.01 1.41
C PHE A 77 7.10 -5.83 2.42
N TYR A 78 6.45 -6.65 3.25
CA TYR A 78 7.14 -7.50 4.24
C TYR A 78 7.85 -8.73 3.63
N LEU A 79 7.62 -9.01 2.35
CA LEU A 79 8.34 -10.03 1.58
C LEU A 79 9.54 -9.45 0.81
N ASP A 80 9.85 -8.16 1.00
CA ASP A 80 10.88 -7.39 0.28
C ASP A 80 10.60 -7.21 -1.23
N GLU A 81 9.36 -7.37 -1.66
CA GLU A 81 8.91 -7.23 -3.06
C GLU A 81 8.35 -5.81 -3.31
N LEU A 82 9.19 -4.79 -3.12
CA LEU A 82 8.78 -3.38 -3.06
C LEU A 82 8.08 -2.87 -4.34
N ASP A 83 8.50 -3.32 -5.52
CA ASP A 83 7.91 -2.88 -6.79
C ASP A 83 6.48 -3.42 -6.97
N GLN A 84 6.24 -4.65 -6.54
CA GLN A 84 4.90 -5.24 -6.56
C GLN A 84 3.97 -4.52 -5.58
N ALA A 85 4.49 -4.22 -4.38
CA ALA A 85 3.76 -3.43 -3.38
C ALA A 85 3.39 -2.04 -3.92
N GLN A 86 4.35 -1.35 -4.56
CA GLN A 86 4.14 -0.04 -5.15
C GLN A 86 3.06 -0.07 -6.24
N ALA A 87 3.12 -1.03 -7.17
CA ALA A 87 2.14 -1.16 -8.25
C ALA A 87 0.70 -1.34 -7.71
N LEU A 88 0.54 -2.12 -6.64
CA LEU A 88 -0.76 -2.32 -6.00
C LEU A 88 -1.28 -1.03 -5.36
N PHE A 89 -0.43 -0.28 -4.65
CA PHE A 89 -0.84 0.99 -4.06
C PHE A 89 -1.17 2.04 -5.13
N LEU A 90 -0.41 2.12 -6.22
CA LEU A 90 -0.71 3.01 -7.35
C LEU A 90 -2.06 2.65 -7.99
N THR A 91 -2.36 1.37 -8.16
CA THR A 91 -3.66 0.90 -8.67
C THR A 91 -4.83 1.40 -7.80
N ILE A 92 -4.68 1.39 -6.47
CA ILE A 92 -5.68 1.94 -5.54
C ILE A 92 -5.88 3.45 -5.77
N LEU A 93 -4.78 4.19 -5.96
CA LEU A 93 -4.85 5.64 -6.22
C LEU A 93 -5.54 5.96 -7.55
N GLU A 94 -5.38 5.11 -8.56
CA GLU A 94 -6.11 5.24 -9.84
C GLU A 94 -7.61 5.02 -9.65
N SER A 95 -8.02 4.12 -8.76
CA SER A 95 -9.42 3.82 -8.45
C SER A 95 -10.06 4.77 -7.43
N LYS A 96 -9.36 5.82 -6.96
CA LYS A 96 -9.80 6.71 -5.86
C LYS A 96 -11.19 7.32 -6.03
N SER A 97 -11.62 7.62 -7.26
CA SER A 97 -12.93 8.23 -7.53
C SER A 97 -14.08 7.25 -7.45
N ASP A 98 -13.78 5.96 -7.63
CA ASP A 98 -14.76 4.90 -7.70
C ASP A 98 -15.02 4.27 -6.33
N ILE A 99 -14.14 4.53 -5.35
CA ILE A 99 -14.28 4.12 -3.94
C ILE A 99 -15.38 4.95 -3.28
N LYS A 100 -16.38 4.29 -2.69
CA LYS A 100 -17.58 4.97 -2.16
C LYS A 100 -17.69 4.94 -0.65
N GLU A 101 -17.48 3.79 -0.03
CA GLU A 101 -17.72 3.56 1.39
C GLU A 101 -16.42 3.64 2.19
N ASP A 102 -15.39 2.95 1.71
CA ASP A 102 -14.13 2.73 2.42
C ASP A 102 -13.08 3.78 2.06
N THR A 103 -13.45 5.06 2.21
CA THR A 103 -12.63 6.22 1.83
C THR A 103 -11.30 6.32 2.59
N PHE A 104 -11.13 5.59 3.69
CA PHE A 104 -9.87 5.50 4.43
C PHE A 104 -8.77 4.75 3.66
N ILE A 105 -9.13 3.89 2.69
CA ILE A 105 -8.17 3.07 1.95
C ILE A 105 -7.14 3.95 1.23
N VAL A 106 -7.58 5.06 0.62
CA VAL A 106 -6.72 5.95 -0.17
C VAL A 106 -5.61 6.60 0.68
N PRO A 107 -5.89 7.31 1.79
CA PRO A 107 -4.83 7.88 2.60
C PRO A 107 -3.94 6.81 3.26
N TYR A 108 -4.48 5.62 3.61
CA TYR A 108 -3.65 4.52 4.09
C TYR A 108 -2.68 4.00 3.00
N ALA A 109 -3.13 3.88 1.75
CA ALA A 109 -2.27 3.48 0.63
C ALA A 109 -1.14 4.51 0.37
N LEU A 110 -1.44 5.82 0.46
CA LEU A 110 -0.41 6.87 0.36
C LEU A 110 0.64 6.72 1.47
N VAL A 111 0.22 6.45 2.70
CA VAL A 111 1.13 6.25 3.83
C VAL A 111 2.00 5.01 3.66
N GLU A 112 1.49 3.92 3.08
CA GLU A 112 2.34 2.78 2.72
C GLU A 112 3.32 3.09 1.58
N LEU A 113 2.93 3.92 0.60
CA LEU A 113 3.84 4.41 -0.43
C LEU A 113 4.97 5.27 0.14
N VAL A 114 4.70 6.10 1.15
CA VAL A 114 5.75 6.86 1.87
C VAL A 114 6.80 5.89 2.43
N ARG A 115 6.37 4.77 3.03
CA ARG A 115 7.30 3.75 3.55
C ARG A 115 8.15 3.13 2.45
N ILE A 116 7.57 2.86 1.28
CA ILE A 116 8.34 2.37 0.12
C ILE A 116 9.37 3.41 -0.33
N CYS A 117 8.99 4.69 -0.42
CA CYS A 117 9.92 5.76 -0.76
C CYS A 117 11.07 5.86 0.24
N LEU A 118 10.78 5.75 1.54
CA LEU A 118 11.81 5.68 2.58
C LEU A 118 12.74 4.49 2.38
N MET A 119 12.21 3.29 2.11
CA MET A 119 13.00 2.08 1.84
C MET A 119 13.81 2.13 0.54
N LYS A 120 13.45 3.01 -0.38
CA LYS A 120 14.19 3.28 -1.63
C LYS A 120 15.13 4.49 -1.52
N GLY A 121 15.17 5.18 -0.38
CA GLY A 121 16.01 6.38 -0.17
C GLY A 121 15.45 7.66 -0.80
N LYS A 122 14.21 7.63 -1.30
CA LYS A 122 13.58 8.75 -2.01
C LYS A 122 12.87 9.69 -1.02
N LEU A 123 13.66 10.46 -0.26
CA LEU A 123 13.15 11.32 0.81
C LEU A 123 12.24 12.46 0.30
N SER A 124 12.60 13.09 -0.82
CA SER A 124 11.80 14.17 -1.43
C SER A 124 10.41 13.68 -1.85
N ASP A 125 10.33 12.51 -2.49
CA ASP A 125 9.07 11.89 -2.88
C ASP A 125 8.23 11.50 -1.66
N ALA A 126 8.88 10.97 -0.62
CA ALA A 126 8.23 10.60 0.63
C ALA A 126 7.50 11.80 1.27
N GLU A 127 8.11 12.99 1.27
CA GLU A 127 7.49 14.21 1.80
C GLU A 127 6.29 14.66 0.98
N VAL A 128 6.43 14.70 -0.34
CA VAL A 128 5.34 15.12 -1.24
C VAL A 128 4.13 14.20 -1.07
N ILE A 129 4.35 12.89 -1.00
CA ILE A 129 3.29 11.89 -0.78
C ILE A 129 2.70 12.03 0.63
N LEU A 130 3.51 12.31 1.64
CA LEU A 130 3.07 12.47 3.03
C LEU A 130 2.19 13.72 3.21
N GLU A 131 2.60 14.87 2.66
CA GLU A 131 1.79 16.09 2.68
C GLU A 131 0.47 15.90 1.92
N ARG A 132 0.50 15.13 0.83
CA ARG A 132 -0.73 14.72 0.14
C ARG A 132 -1.62 13.83 1.01
N ALA A 133 -1.06 12.89 1.77
CA ALA A 133 -1.85 12.08 2.70
C ALA A 133 -2.54 12.96 3.77
N TYR A 134 -1.89 14.04 4.23
CA TYR A 134 -2.49 15.01 5.17
C TYR A 134 -3.65 15.82 4.58
N SER A 135 -3.74 15.92 3.24
CA SER A 135 -4.85 16.62 2.58
C SER A 135 -6.19 15.91 2.69
N TYR A 136 -6.20 14.60 2.94
CA TYR A 136 -7.42 13.81 3.13
C TYR A 136 -7.98 14.03 4.55
N LYS A 137 -9.31 14.22 4.65
CA LYS A 137 -10.00 14.51 5.92
C LYS A 137 -11.32 13.78 6.02
N ARG A 138 -11.85 13.63 7.24
CA ARG A 138 -13.20 13.12 7.54
C ARG A 138 -13.43 11.65 7.13
N TYR A 139 -12.38 10.84 7.10
CA TYR A 139 -12.47 9.40 6.85
C TYR A 139 -12.42 8.61 8.16
N SER A 140 -12.81 7.33 8.11
CA SER A 140 -12.74 6.46 9.28
C SER A 140 -11.28 6.24 9.69
N LEU A 141 -10.98 6.27 10.99
CA LEU A 141 -9.63 6.00 11.52
C LEU A 141 -8.57 7.06 11.15
N GLU A 142 -8.99 8.29 10.86
CA GLU A 142 -8.13 9.45 10.59
C GLU A 142 -7.10 9.70 11.70
N ASN A 143 -7.53 9.88 12.95
CA ASN A 143 -6.62 10.10 14.08
C ASN A 143 -5.56 9.00 14.19
N ARG A 144 -5.94 7.75 13.90
CA ARG A 144 -5.03 6.61 13.95
C ARG A 144 -3.96 6.69 12.86
N LEU A 145 -4.36 7.09 11.65
CA LEU A 145 -3.41 7.28 10.57
C LEU A 145 -2.49 8.48 10.85
N HIS A 146 -3.00 9.56 11.43
CA HIS A 146 -2.19 10.74 11.78
C HIS A 146 -1.06 10.39 12.74
N PHE A 147 -1.27 9.53 13.73
CA PHE A 147 -0.16 9.06 14.58
C PHE A 147 0.94 8.34 13.77
N LYS A 148 0.55 7.52 12.79
CA LYS A 148 1.51 6.85 11.88
C LYS A 148 2.23 7.88 11.01
N MET A 149 1.52 8.87 10.49
CA MET A 149 2.09 9.93 9.65
C MET A 149 3.04 10.85 10.42
N HIS A 150 2.76 11.16 11.69
CA HIS A 150 3.68 11.91 12.55
C HIS A 150 4.99 11.13 12.79
N ALA A 151 4.90 9.82 13.03
CA ALA A 151 6.09 8.97 13.17
C ALA A 151 6.92 8.95 11.86
N LEU A 152 6.28 8.84 10.69
CA LEU A 152 6.98 8.91 9.40
C LEU A 152 7.61 10.27 9.14
N LYS A 153 6.92 11.36 9.51
CA LYS A 153 7.48 12.72 9.41
C LYS A 153 8.74 12.87 10.25
N ALA A 154 8.71 12.39 11.50
CA ALA A 154 9.88 12.40 12.36
C ALA A 154 11.05 11.60 11.75
N GLN A 155 10.78 10.43 11.17
CA GLN A 155 11.80 9.63 10.47
C GLN A 155 12.40 10.36 9.27
N ILE A 156 11.59 11.07 8.47
CA ILE A 156 12.10 11.85 7.33
C ILE A 156 13.03 12.98 7.81
N GLU A 157 12.63 13.73 8.84
CA GLU A 157 13.44 14.82 9.39
C GLU A 157 14.78 14.32 9.95
N GLU A 158 14.77 13.15 10.59
CA GLU A 158 15.95 12.49 11.13
C GLU A 158 16.90 12.03 10.01
N MET A 159 16.37 11.44 8.94
CA MET A 159 17.16 11.04 7.77
C MET A 159 17.77 12.24 7.03
N LYS A 160 17.13 13.42 7.09
CA LYS A 160 17.66 14.67 6.52
C LYS A 160 18.76 15.30 7.37
N ASN A 161 18.61 15.25 8.70
CA ASN A 161 19.53 15.87 9.65
C ASN A 161 20.07 14.82 10.63
N PRO A 162 21.05 14.00 10.24
CA PRO A 162 21.61 12.93 11.07
C PRO A 162 22.51 13.44 12.22
N THR A 163 22.24 14.62 12.77
CA THR A 163 23.03 15.25 13.83
C THR A 163 22.56 14.80 15.22
N THR A 164 23.25 13.78 15.75
CA THR A 164 23.45 13.40 17.17
C THR A 164 22.38 13.78 18.20
N LYS A 165 21.81 12.74 18.83
CA LYS A 165 20.88 12.69 19.98
C LYS A 165 19.40 12.74 19.64
N ASN A 166 18.90 11.67 19.05
CA ASN A 166 17.69 11.01 19.54
C ASN A 166 17.73 9.57 19.05
N ASP A 167 18.26 8.70 19.91
CA ASP A 167 18.55 7.31 19.61
C ASP A 167 17.28 6.43 19.49
N TRP A 168 16.28 6.81 18.69
CA TRP A 168 15.11 5.94 18.43
C TRP A 168 15.52 4.64 17.69
N TRP A 169 16.64 4.67 16.95
CA TRP A 169 17.27 3.50 16.34
C TRP A 169 17.94 2.55 17.35
N THR A 170 18.25 2.99 18.59
CA THR A 170 18.83 2.07 19.59
C THR A 170 17.82 1.03 20.09
N ASP A 171 16.53 1.36 20.04
CA ASP A 171 15.44 0.44 20.37
C ASP A 171 14.97 -0.39 19.15
N ASN A 172 15.46 -0.10 17.93
CA ASN A 172 15.15 -0.84 16.69
C ASN A 172 16.40 -1.03 15.80
N PRO A 173 17.28 -1.97 16.13
CA PRO A 173 18.56 -2.19 15.43
C PRO A 173 18.42 -2.61 13.95
N GLU A 174 17.25 -3.09 13.52
CA GLU A 174 16.96 -3.40 12.11
C GLU A 174 16.92 -2.14 11.23
N CYS A 175 16.49 -1.00 11.80
CA CYS A 175 16.46 0.28 11.09
C CYS A 175 17.85 0.90 10.92
N LEU A 176 18.86 0.43 11.65
CA LEU A 176 20.26 0.85 11.46
C LEU A 176 20.80 0.29 10.13
N ALA A 177 20.57 -0.99 9.87
CA ALA A 177 20.94 -1.62 8.60
C ALA A 177 20.15 -0.98 7.44
N GLU A 178 18.87 -0.69 7.64
CA GLU A 178 18.03 0.02 6.68
C GLU A 178 18.58 1.44 6.40
N ALA A 179 18.85 2.24 7.42
CA ALA A 179 19.43 3.58 7.28
C ALA A 179 20.83 3.59 6.63
N PHE A 180 21.69 2.61 6.94
CA PHE A 180 23.01 2.46 6.29
C PHE A 180 22.90 2.00 4.82
N MET A 181 21.98 1.08 4.51
CA MET A 181 21.71 0.65 3.13
C MET A 181 21.11 1.78 2.30
N LEU A 182 20.23 2.59 2.91
CA LEU A 182 19.65 3.79 2.30
C LEU A 182 20.67 4.88 2.03
N ARG A 183 21.63 5.06 2.93
CA ARG A 183 22.77 5.96 2.76
C ARG A 183 23.63 5.58 1.55
N ASN A 184 23.95 4.29 1.40
CA ASN A 184 24.73 3.80 0.26
C ASN A 184 23.97 3.92 -1.08
N ASN A 185 22.63 3.81 -1.06
CA ASN A 185 21.79 3.97 -2.26
C ASN A 185 21.59 5.45 -2.67
N LEU A 186 21.54 6.38 -1.71
CA LEU A 186 21.48 7.83 -1.94
C LEU A 186 22.69 8.37 -2.71
N ASP A 187 23.85 7.76 -2.53
CA ASP A 187 25.10 8.14 -3.21
C ASP A 187 25.24 7.53 -4.62
N SER A 188 24.26 6.74 -5.10
CA SER A 188 24.32 6.07 -6.40
C SER A 188 23.64 6.86 -7.53
N PRO A 189 24.25 6.97 -8.74
CA PRO A 189 23.65 7.65 -9.90
C PRO A 189 22.39 6.95 -10.46
N GLU A 190 22.10 5.72 -10.04
CA GLU A 190 20.89 4.98 -10.40
C GLU A 190 19.64 5.49 -9.66
N ALA A 191 19.82 6.09 -8.49
CA ALA A 191 18.73 6.67 -7.70
C ALA A 191 18.07 7.86 -8.42
N GLU A 192 18.85 8.72 -9.09
CA GLU A 192 18.33 9.90 -9.82
C GLU A 192 17.41 9.51 -11.00
N ASN A 193 17.78 8.49 -11.78
CA ASN A 193 16.96 8.01 -12.91
C ASN A 193 15.68 7.31 -12.46
N ALA A 194 15.72 6.58 -11.35
CA ALA A 194 14.52 5.96 -10.78
C ALA A 194 13.59 6.99 -10.10
N VAL A 195 14.10 8.14 -9.67
CA VAL A 195 13.31 9.25 -9.09
C VAL A 195 12.40 9.87 -10.15
N SER A 196 12.87 10.07 -11.38
CA SER A 196 12.03 10.57 -12.47
C SER A 196 10.89 9.61 -12.81
N ASP A 197 11.14 8.29 -12.88
CA ASP A 197 10.12 7.31 -13.28
C ASP A 197 8.98 7.19 -12.26
N VAL A 198 9.32 7.19 -10.96
CA VAL A 198 8.31 7.15 -9.90
C VAL A 198 7.54 8.47 -9.80
N GLN A 199 8.20 9.61 -9.95
CA GLN A 199 7.50 10.90 -10.04
C GLN A 199 6.56 10.95 -11.24
N VAL A 200 6.96 10.42 -12.40
CA VAL A 200 6.12 10.35 -13.59
C VAL A 200 4.94 9.38 -13.41
N GLU A 201 5.12 8.22 -12.78
CA GLU A 201 4.04 7.27 -12.48
C GLU A 201 3.06 7.81 -11.45
N VAL A 202 3.58 8.39 -10.37
CA VAL A 202 2.77 9.04 -9.34
C VAL A 202 2.04 10.23 -9.96
N GLN A 203 2.71 11.09 -10.74
CA GLN A 203 2.07 12.20 -11.45
C GLN A 203 1.08 11.75 -12.54
N HIS A 204 1.32 10.66 -13.28
CA HIS A 204 0.38 10.11 -14.27
C HIS A 204 -0.87 9.53 -13.60
N SER A 205 -0.72 8.83 -12.47
CA SER A 205 -1.83 8.36 -11.65
C SER A 205 -2.60 9.55 -11.01
N ILE A 206 -1.90 10.63 -10.69
CA ILE A 206 -2.46 11.87 -10.12
C ILE A 206 -3.25 12.71 -11.13
N ASN A 207 -2.67 12.96 -12.31
CA ASN A 207 -3.11 13.98 -13.28
C ASN A 207 -4.04 13.43 -14.37
N ARG A 208 -4.39 12.13 -14.35
CA ARG A 208 -5.29 11.54 -15.35
C ARG A 208 -6.65 12.26 -15.32
N PRO A 209 -7.06 13.02 -16.37
CA PRO A 209 -8.37 13.66 -16.39
C PRO A 209 -9.46 12.60 -16.45
N GLN A 210 -10.46 12.72 -15.57
CA GLN A 210 -11.58 11.79 -15.49
C GLN A 210 -12.55 12.00 -16.65
N MET A 211 -12.19 11.51 -17.84
CA MET A 211 -13.17 11.29 -18.90
C MET A 211 -13.68 9.86 -18.84
N MET A 212 -14.99 9.72 -18.62
CA MET A 212 -15.75 8.47 -18.64
C MET A 212 -15.30 7.52 -19.76
N LYS A 213 -14.69 6.38 -19.40
CA LYS A 213 -14.55 5.23 -20.30
C LYS A 213 -14.77 3.91 -19.57
N LYS A 214 -16.06 3.55 -19.41
CA LYS A 214 -16.56 2.22 -18.97
C LYS A 214 -16.06 1.03 -19.82
N THR A 215 -15.23 1.25 -20.83
CA THR A 215 -14.87 0.24 -21.85
C THR A 215 -13.43 -0.29 -21.74
N ARG A 216 -12.50 0.38 -21.06
CA ARG A 216 -11.06 0.03 -21.13
C ARG A 216 -10.62 -1.06 -20.15
N PHE A 217 -11.19 -1.10 -18.94
CA PHE A 217 -10.90 -2.16 -17.95
C PHE A 217 -11.28 -3.57 -18.46
N SER A 218 -12.38 -3.68 -19.22
CA SER A 218 -12.85 -4.96 -19.78
C SER A 218 -11.95 -5.57 -20.87
N LYS A 219 -11.06 -4.77 -21.48
CA LYS A 219 -10.16 -5.19 -22.57
C LYS A 219 -8.78 -5.60 -22.07
N ILE A 220 -8.26 -4.90 -21.05
CA ILE A 220 -6.95 -5.21 -20.45
C ILE A 220 -7.03 -6.53 -19.67
N TRP A 221 -8.12 -6.77 -18.93
CA TRP A 221 -8.34 -8.02 -18.21
C TRP A 221 -8.52 -9.24 -19.13
N ARG A 222 -9.18 -9.09 -20.29
CA ARG A 222 -9.42 -10.18 -21.25
C ARG A 222 -8.14 -10.69 -21.94
N ASN A 223 -7.12 -9.84 -22.06
CA ASN A 223 -5.86 -10.21 -22.69
C ASN A 223 -4.90 -10.94 -21.74
N LEU A 224 -5.10 -10.82 -20.42
CA LEU A 224 -4.29 -11.50 -19.41
C LEU A 224 -4.77 -12.94 -19.13
N THR A 225 -6.04 -13.24 -19.37
CA THR A 225 -6.62 -14.58 -19.13
C THR A 225 -6.52 -15.56 -20.30
N ASN A 226 -6.00 -15.13 -21.46
CA ASN A 226 -6.04 -15.92 -22.71
C ASN A 226 -4.68 -16.46 -23.20
N LYS A 227 -3.67 -16.59 -22.33
CA LYS A 227 -2.45 -17.33 -22.70
C LYS A 227 -2.65 -18.83 -22.46
N PRO A 228 -2.64 -19.69 -23.48
CA PRO A 228 -2.69 -21.14 -23.28
C PRO A 228 -1.39 -21.63 -22.66
N PHE A 229 -1.52 -22.57 -21.71
CA PHE A 229 -0.44 -23.26 -21.03
C PHE A 229 0.29 -24.17 -22.03
N VAL A 230 1.53 -23.84 -22.40
CA VAL A 230 2.38 -24.72 -23.20
C VAL A 230 2.97 -25.75 -22.23
N THR A 231 2.43 -26.97 -22.24
CA THR A 231 3.05 -28.12 -21.56
C THR A 231 4.17 -28.67 -22.44
N SER A 232 5.43 -28.38 -22.10
CA SER A 232 6.57 -29.15 -22.58
C SER A 232 6.71 -30.42 -21.73
N ARG A 233 6.31 -31.57 -22.27
CA ARG A 233 6.74 -32.89 -21.77
C ARG A 233 8.20 -33.11 -22.15
N GLN A 234 9.05 -33.41 -21.18
CA GLN A 234 10.32 -34.10 -21.40
C GLN A 234 10.16 -35.60 -21.08
N SER A 235 10.89 -36.40 -21.87
CA SER A 235 11.07 -37.87 -21.88
C SER A 235 9.84 -38.73 -22.10
#